data_AF-A0A9D7D289-F1
#
_entry.id   AF-A0A9D7D289-F1
#
_cell.length_a   1.000
_cell.length_b   1.000
_cell.length_c   1.000
_cell.angle_alpha   90.00
_cell.angle_beta   90.00
_cell.angle_gamma   90.00
#
_symmetry.space_group_name_H-M   'P 1'
#
loop_
_entity.id
_entity.type
_entity.pdbx_description
1 polymer ?
#
loop_
_entity_poly.entity_id
_entity_poly.type
_entity_poly.pdbx_seq_one_letter_code
_entity_poly.pdbx_strand_id
1 'polypeptide(L)'
;MGALQVDEHHVSSEARGPAPSGVCLVFQPQEGAIGNLAEQQCSLSERIGAAWSQLERRSYDPSASAALKTVGERLSDIADVRESLDDVIASLWLADAQPRVRSALVMYLEGVQRWTLAVAEALDSLAVDLLNLSVDWSRLRADLALAKAEWPTELTSELAADVDRLGDDEISATLDELRFALHLLDENLTQRFG
;
A
#
# COMPACT_ATOMS: atom_id res chain seq x y z
N MET A 1 49.13 41.94 9.96
CA MET A 1 47.93 41.88 9.10
C MET A 1 47.98 40.55 8.39
N GLY A 2 47.09 39.56 8.52
CA GLY A 2 45.87 39.30 9.30
C GLY A 2 45.73 37.76 9.29
N ALA A 3 45.26 37.12 10.37
CA ALA A 3 43.86 36.67 10.56
C ALA A 3 43.38 35.77 9.39
N LEU A 4 42.79 34.58 9.56
CA LEU A 4 42.19 33.86 10.69
C LEU A 4 41.93 32.41 10.20
N GLN A 5 42.02 31.46 11.12
CA GLN A 5 41.61 30.06 10.96
C GLN A 5 40.13 29.95 11.38
N VAL A 6 39.28 29.27 10.58
CA VAL A 6 37.97 28.68 10.94
C VAL A 6 37.73 27.57 9.90
N ASP A 7 37.86 26.29 10.23
CA ASP A 7 36.91 25.36 10.87
C ASP A 7 35.80 24.80 9.96
N GLU A 8 35.66 23.49 10.13
CA GLU A 8 34.60 22.52 9.79
C GLU A 8 33.38 22.98 8.98
N HIS A 9 32.98 22.16 7.99
CA HIS A 9 31.71 21.45 8.11
C HIS A 9 31.61 20.30 7.09
N HIS A 10 31.58 19.11 7.67
CA HIS A 10 30.88 17.93 7.20
C HIS A 10 29.50 18.32 6.62
N VAL A 11 29.25 18.04 5.34
CA VAL A 11 27.89 18.04 4.80
C VAL A 11 27.45 16.58 4.68
N SER A 12 26.67 16.19 5.68
CA SER A 12 25.89 14.98 5.76
C SER A 12 24.94 14.83 4.56
N SER A 13 24.83 13.59 4.10
CA SER A 13 23.59 12.89 3.74
C SER A 13 22.38 13.78 3.41
N GLU A 14 22.11 13.93 2.12
CA GLU A 14 20.74 14.14 1.65
C GLU A 14 20.14 12.77 1.34
N ALA A 15 19.32 12.31 2.28
CA ALA A 15 18.37 11.25 2.07
C ALA A 15 17.48 11.61 0.86
N ARG A 16 17.51 10.78 -0.18
CA ARG A 16 16.42 10.73 -1.16
C ARG A 16 15.19 10.17 -0.46
N GLY A 17 14.39 11.03 0.16
CA GLY A 17 12.99 10.73 0.38
C GLY A 17 12.28 10.75 -0.98
N PRO A 18 11.45 9.76 -1.34
CA PRO A 18 10.61 9.89 -2.50
C PRO A 18 9.60 11.01 -2.23
N ALA A 19 9.59 12.03 -3.08
CA ALA A 19 8.53 13.02 -3.09
C ALA A 19 7.22 12.33 -3.52
N PRO A 20 6.12 12.40 -2.75
CA PRO A 20 4.84 11.87 -3.20
C PRO A 20 4.21 12.87 -4.18
N SER A 21 4.68 12.86 -5.42
CA SER A 21 3.91 13.39 -6.55
C SER A 21 2.99 12.29 -7.07
N GLY A 22 2.10 11.80 -6.22
CA GLY A 22 0.96 11.00 -6.65
C GLY A 22 -0.02 11.93 -7.31
N VAL A 23 -0.07 11.93 -8.64
CA VAL A 23 -1.15 12.59 -9.38
C VAL A 23 -2.43 11.88 -8.99
N CYS A 24 -3.19 12.50 -8.08
CA CYS A 24 -4.55 12.10 -7.79
C CYS A 24 -5.37 12.46 -9.03
N LEU A 25 -5.55 11.50 -9.94
CA LEU A 25 -6.33 11.68 -11.16
C LEU A 25 -7.77 12.00 -10.74
N VAL A 26 -8.18 13.26 -10.93
CA VAL A 26 -9.56 13.69 -10.69
C VAL A 26 -10.43 13.07 -11.78
N PHE A 27 -11.04 11.94 -11.47
CA PHE A 27 -11.86 11.19 -12.41
C PHE A 27 -13.29 11.75 -12.49
N GLN A 28 -13.83 11.81 -13.71
CA GLN A 28 -15.26 12.06 -13.90
C GLN A 28 -16.05 10.85 -13.37
N PRO A 29 -17.21 11.06 -12.71
CA PRO A 29 -18.02 9.97 -12.20
C PRO A 29 -18.63 9.20 -13.38
N GLN A 30 -17.97 8.14 -13.82
CA GLN A 30 -18.64 7.10 -14.58
C GLN A 30 -19.36 6.21 -13.57
N GLU A 31 -20.68 6.07 -13.71
CA GLU A 31 -21.47 5.08 -12.98
C GLU A 31 -20.99 3.68 -13.37
N GLY A 32 -20.07 3.09 -12.59
CA GLY A 32 -19.48 1.80 -12.93
C GLY A 32 -18.51 1.25 -11.88
N ALA A 33 -18.22 -0.05 -11.95
CA ALA A 33 -17.35 -0.76 -11.01
C ALA A 33 -15.97 -0.10 -10.85
N ILE A 34 -15.41 0.45 -11.93
CA ILE A 34 -14.06 1.04 -11.91
C ILE A 34 -14.03 2.40 -11.18
N GLY A 35 -15.10 3.19 -11.23
CA GLY A 35 -15.17 4.46 -10.50
C GLY A 35 -15.05 4.25 -8.98
N ASN A 36 -15.74 3.23 -8.46
CA ASN A 36 -15.65 2.86 -7.04
C ASN A 36 -14.24 2.41 -6.65
N LEU A 37 -13.55 1.66 -7.53
CA LEU A 37 -12.16 1.23 -7.29
C LEU A 37 -11.23 2.44 -7.23
N ALA A 38 -11.40 3.43 -8.10
CA ALA A 38 -10.58 4.64 -8.10
C ALA A 38 -10.78 5.50 -6.84
N GLU A 39 -12.02 5.64 -6.34
CA GLU A 39 -12.30 6.34 -5.08
C GLU A 39 -11.64 5.64 -3.87
N GLN A 40 -11.63 4.30 -3.87
CA GLN A 40 -10.96 3.52 -2.84
C GLN A 40 -9.43 3.67 -2.91
N GLN A 41 -8.83 3.85 -4.10
CA GLN A 41 -7.41 4.17 -4.24
C GLN A 41 -7.04 5.50 -3.58
N CYS A 42 -7.87 6.53 -3.75
CA CYS A 42 -7.66 7.81 -3.08
C CYS A 42 -7.64 7.64 -1.56
N SER A 43 -8.60 6.90 -1.01
CA SER A 43 -8.69 6.63 0.44
C SER A 43 -7.45 5.89 0.96
N LEU A 44 -6.98 4.89 0.22
CA LEU A 44 -5.75 4.15 0.54
C LEU A 44 -4.51 5.06 0.50
N SER A 45 -4.41 5.92 -0.53
CA SER A 45 -3.31 6.88 -0.65
C SER A 45 -3.27 7.88 0.52
N GLU A 46 -4.42 8.43 0.91
CA GLU A 46 -4.53 9.31 2.07
C GLU A 46 -4.10 8.61 3.37
N ARG A 47 -4.52 7.35 3.55
CA ARG A 47 -4.15 6.56 4.73
C ARG A 47 -2.65 6.28 4.79
N ILE A 48 -2.04 5.88 3.66
CA ILE A 48 -0.59 5.67 3.57
C ILE A 48 0.16 6.97 3.91
N GLY A 49 -0.27 8.11 3.36
CA GLY A 49 0.33 9.42 3.66
C GLY A 49 0.21 9.82 5.13
N ALA A 50 -0.93 9.54 5.76
CA ALA A 50 -1.11 9.79 7.19
C ALA A 50 -0.18 8.91 8.04
N ALA A 51 -0.02 7.63 7.70
CA ALA A 51 0.86 6.70 8.39
C ALA A 51 2.34 7.10 8.25
N TRP A 52 2.77 7.49 7.05
CA TRP A 52 4.12 8.04 6.83
C TRP A 52 4.40 9.27 7.70
N SER A 53 3.41 10.16 7.83
CA SER A 53 3.52 11.35 8.68
C SER A 53 3.75 11.01 10.17
N GLN A 54 3.30 9.83 10.63
CA GLN A 54 3.63 9.35 11.99
C GLN A 54 5.10 8.93 12.11
N LEU A 55 5.66 8.31 11.07
CA LEU A 55 7.04 7.81 11.07
C LEU A 55 8.08 8.94 11.08
N GLU A 56 7.72 10.13 10.62
CA GLU A 56 8.58 11.32 10.69
C GLU A 56 8.80 11.81 12.13
N ARG A 57 7.95 11.38 13.08
CA ARG A 57 8.10 11.72 14.50
C ARG A 57 9.29 10.98 15.09
N ARG A 58 10.19 11.72 15.73
CA ARG A 58 11.38 11.13 16.36
C ARG A 58 11.00 10.38 17.63
N SER A 59 11.36 9.10 17.70
CA SER A 59 11.47 8.36 18.95
C SER A 59 12.90 8.43 19.49
N TYR A 60 13.04 8.70 20.78
CA TYR A 60 14.34 8.63 21.48
C TYR A 60 14.69 7.20 21.92
N ASP A 61 13.72 6.28 21.87
CA ASP A 61 13.94 4.88 22.19
C ASP A 61 14.49 4.12 20.96
N PRO A 62 15.69 3.52 21.05
CA PRO A 62 16.30 2.82 19.91
C PRO A 62 15.48 1.63 19.40
N SER A 63 14.78 0.92 20.29
CA SER A 63 13.97 -0.24 19.94
C SER A 63 12.70 0.19 19.21
N ALA A 64 12.03 1.24 19.68
CA ALA A 64 10.89 1.84 19.00
C ALA A 64 11.30 2.41 17.63
N SER A 65 12.47 3.07 17.53
CA SER A 65 13.00 3.56 16.26
C SER A 65 13.25 2.43 15.24
N ALA A 66 13.83 1.31 15.69
CA ALA A 66 14.02 0.14 14.83
C ALA A 66 12.69 -0.46 14.36
N ALA A 67 11.70 -0.56 15.25
CA ALA A 67 10.36 -1.06 14.90
C ALA A 67 9.62 -0.11 13.94
N LEU A 68 9.71 1.21 14.13
CA LEU A 68 9.15 2.20 13.22
C LEU A 68 9.77 2.12 11.82
N LYS A 69 11.07 1.80 11.72
CA LYS A 69 11.71 1.51 10.44
C LYS A 69 11.08 0.30 9.76
N THR A 70 10.84 -0.79 10.49
CA THR A 70 10.13 -1.96 9.95
C THR A 70 8.72 -1.57 9.50
N VAL A 71 7.98 -0.75 10.26
CA VAL A 71 6.68 -0.24 9.82
C VAL A 71 6.79 0.53 8.50
N GLY A 72 7.79 1.42 8.36
CA GLY A 72 8.03 2.14 7.10
C GLY A 72 8.34 1.24 5.92
N GLU A 73 9.13 0.17 6.13
CA GLU A 73 9.35 -0.85 5.10
C GLU A 73 8.04 -1.51 4.68
N ARG A 74 7.10 -1.78 5.60
CA ARG A 74 5.80 -2.37 5.25
C ARG A 74 4.86 -1.38 4.56
N LEU A 75 4.88 -0.10 4.95
CA LEU A 75 4.14 0.94 4.24
C LEU A 75 4.66 1.13 2.81
N SER A 76 5.96 0.91 2.56
CA SER A 76 6.53 0.87 1.22
C SER A 76 5.92 -0.26 0.39
N ASP A 77 5.90 -1.49 0.91
CA ASP A 77 5.28 -2.62 0.18
C ASP A 77 3.78 -2.40 -0.09
N ILE A 78 3.05 -1.73 0.80
CA ILE A 78 1.64 -1.34 0.55
C ILE A 78 1.55 -0.30 -0.57
N ALA A 79 2.51 0.63 -0.65
CA ALA A 79 2.57 1.59 -1.75
C ALA A 79 2.85 0.90 -3.09
N ASP A 80 3.70 -0.12 -3.11
CA ASP A 80 3.95 -0.93 -4.32
C ASP A 80 2.67 -1.66 -4.76
N VAL A 81 1.92 -2.25 -3.83
CA VAL A 81 0.59 -2.85 -4.14
C VAL A 81 -0.39 -1.82 -4.67
N ARG A 82 -0.40 -0.60 -4.10
CA ARG A 82 -1.24 0.50 -4.57
C ARG A 82 -0.92 0.87 -6.01
N GLU A 83 0.37 1.04 -6.34
CA GLU A 83 0.84 1.33 -7.68
C GLU A 83 0.40 0.25 -8.68
N SER A 84 0.60 -1.04 -8.35
CA SER A 84 0.13 -2.13 -9.21
C SER A 84 -1.41 -2.17 -9.38
N LEU A 85 -2.18 -1.75 -8.38
CA LEU A 85 -3.63 -1.61 -8.52
C LEU A 85 -3.99 -0.45 -9.47
N ASP A 86 -3.30 0.68 -9.37
CA ASP A 86 -3.48 1.83 -10.26
C ASP A 86 -3.17 1.41 -11.71
N ASP A 87 -2.14 0.59 -11.93
CA ASP A 87 -1.79 0.05 -13.24
C ASP A 87 -2.89 -0.86 -13.81
N VAL A 88 -3.46 -1.76 -13.00
CA VAL A 88 -4.61 -2.59 -13.44
C VAL A 88 -5.81 -1.73 -13.80
N ILE A 89 -6.13 -0.72 -12.98
CA ILE A 89 -7.25 0.20 -13.23
C ILE A 89 -7.00 1.01 -14.52
N ALA A 90 -5.78 1.50 -14.73
CA ALA A 90 -5.38 2.22 -15.92
C ALA A 90 -5.47 1.34 -17.17
N SER A 91 -5.01 0.09 -17.12
CA SER A 91 -5.11 -0.87 -18.22
C SER A 91 -6.56 -1.19 -18.57
N LEU A 92 -7.42 -1.39 -17.57
CA LEU A 92 -8.87 -1.57 -17.80
C LEU A 92 -9.47 -0.37 -18.53
N TRP A 93 -9.07 0.86 -18.17
CA TRP A 93 -9.53 2.08 -18.82
C TRP A 93 -9.00 2.25 -20.24
N LEU A 94 -7.72 2.01 -20.45
CA LEU A 94 -7.08 2.14 -21.76
C LEU A 94 -7.64 1.13 -22.77
N ALA A 95 -8.00 -0.07 -22.31
CA ALA A 95 -8.64 -1.10 -23.10
C ALA A 95 -10.15 -0.85 -23.36
N ASP A 96 -10.73 0.22 -22.79
CA ASP A 96 -12.19 0.44 -22.73
C ASP A 96 -12.93 -0.81 -22.18
N ALA A 97 -12.26 -1.53 -21.27
CA ALA A 97 -12.70 -2.78 -20.71
C ALA A 97 -13.60 -2.49 -19.50
N GLN A 98 -14.90 -2.72 -19.64
CA GLN A 98 -15.87 -2.54 -18.56
C GLN A 98 -16.25 -3.89 -17.93
N PRO A 99 -15.52 -4.36 -16.89
CA PRO A 99 -15.89 -5.59 -16.21
C PRO A 99 -17.27 -5.42 -15.57
N ARG A 100 -18.03 -6.52 -15.53
CA ARG A 100 -19.37 -6.50 -14.94
C ARG A 100 -19.30 -6.11 -13.47
N VAL A 101 -20.27 -5.33 -13.03
CA VAL A 101 -20.46 -5.05 -11.59
C VAL A 101 -20.61 -6.40 -10.86
N ARG A 102 -19.76 -6.65 -9.85
CA ARG A 102 -19.63 -7.93 -9.11
C ARG A 102 -19.08 -9.11 -9.91
N SER A 103 -18.29 -8.86 -10.96
CA SER A 103 -17.48 -9.93 -11.56
C SER A 103 -16.40 -10.40 -10.57
N ALA A 104 -15.82 -11.57 -10.80
CA ALA A 104 -14.76 -12.09 -9.95
C ALA A 104 -13.53 -11.16 -9.94
N LEU A 105 -13.21 -10.56 -11.09
CA LEU A 105 -12.18 -9.51 -11.19
C LEU A 105 -12.48 -8.31 -10.28
N VAL A 106 -13.68 -7.74 -10.35
CA VAL A 106 -14.05 -6.58 -9.52
C VAL A 106 -14.01 -6.94 -8.04
N MET A 107 -14.60 -8.07 -7.64
CA MET A 107 -14.60 -8.52 -6.25
C MET A 107 -13.18 -8.80 -5.73
N TYR A 108 -12.29 -9.32 -6.58
CA TYR A 108 -10.89 -9.51 -6.26
C TYR A 108 -10.19 -8.17 -6.01
N LEU A 109 -10.31 -7.20 -6.91
CA LEU A 109 -9.70 -5.88 -6.77
C LEU A 109 -10.23 -5.12 -5.53
N GLU A 110 -11.54 -5.15 -5.29
CA GLU A 110 -12.14 -4.58 -4.08
C GLU A 110 -11.64 -5.28 -2.81
N GLY A 111 -11.49 -6.61 -2.85
CA GLY A 111 -10.96 -7.40 -1.73
C GLY A 111 -9.51 -7.02 -1.43
N VAL A 112 -8.69 -6.87 -2.47
CA VAL A 112 -7.31 -6.41 -2.35
C VAL A 112 -7.25 -5.02 -1.71
N GLN A 113 -8.04 -4.05 -2.20
CA GLN A 113 -8.07 -2.70 -1.64
C GLN A 113 -8.49 -2.67 -0.18
N ARG A 114 -9.50 -3.47 0.18
CA ARG A 114 -9.99 -3.55 1.56
C ARG A 114 -8.94 -4.15 2.48
N TRP A 115 -8.26 -5.21 2.02
CA TRP A 115 -7.17 -5.83 2.76
C TRP A 115 -6.00 -4.86 2.98
N THR A 116 -5.51 -4.21 1.93
CA THR A 116 -4.37 -3.28 2.03
C THR A 116 -4.69 -2.07 2.90
N LEU A 117 -5.93 -1.54 2.83
CA LEU A 117 -6.39 -0.48 3.70
C LEU A 117 -6.38 -0.91 5.17
N ALA A 118 -6.92 -2.09 5.49
CA ALA A 118 -6.93 -2.61 6.86
C ALA A 118 -5.51 -2.84 7.40
N VAL A 119 -4.58 -3.34 6.57
CA VAL A 119 -3.16 -3.45 6.94
C VAL A 119 -2.55 -2.08 7.21
N ALA A 120 -2.80 -1.08 6.35
CA ALA A 120 -2.29 0.27 6.55
C ALA A 120 -2.81 0.90 7.85
N GLU A 121 -4.09 0.68 8.21
CA GLU A 121 -4.68 1.16 9.46
C GLU A 121 -4.10 0.47 10.70
N ALA A 122 -3.83 -0.83 10.61
CA ALA A 122 -3.16 -1.58 11.68
C ALA A 122 -1.72 -1.08 11.89
N LEU A 123 -0.99 -0.81 10.81
CA LEU A 123 0.38 -0.28 10.86
C LEU A 123 0.44 1.17 11.36
N ASP A 124 -0.52 2.02 10.97
CA ASP A 124 -0.66 3.37 11.49
C ASP A 124 -0.90 3.35 13.02
N SER A 125 -1.81 2.49 13.47
CA SER A 125 -2.09 2.28 14.90
C SER A 125 -0.83 1.81 15.65
N LEU A 126 -0.10 0.85 15.07
CA LEU A 126 1.17 0.36 15.64
C LEU A 126 2.23 1.47 15.73
N ALA A 127 2.35 2.33 14.72
CA ALA A 127 3.29 3.44 14.74
C ALA A 127 2.98 4.41 15.89
N VAL A 128 1.70 4.71 16.13
CA VAL A 128 1.25 5.52 17.27
C VAL A 128 1.58 4.84 18.60
N ASP A 129 1.29 3.55 18.74
CA ASP A 129 1.58 2.79 19.96
C ASP A 129 3.09 2.69 20.25
N LEU A 130 3.91 2.55 19.21
CA LEU A 130 5.37 2.55 19.32
C LEU A 130 5.91 3.88 19.85
N LEU A 131 5.38 5.00 19.38
CA LEU A 131 5.75 6.33 19.86
C LEU A 131 5.33 6.57 21.31
N ASN A 132 4.24 5.94 21.75
CA ASN A 132 3.73 6.02 23.12
C ASN A 132 4.31 4.94 24.06
N LEU A 133 5.15 4.03 23.55
CA LEU A 133 5.69 2.88 24.27
C LEU A 133 4.59 1.97 24.87
N SER A 134 3.44 1.88 24.19
CA SER A 134 2.24 1.15 24.63
C SER A 134 1.85 0.02 23.69
N VAL A 135 2.84 -0.62 23.06
CA VAL A 135 2.62 -1.59 21.98
C VAL A 135 1.88 -2.84 22.44
N ASP A 136 0.78 -3.16 21.77
CA ASP A 136 0.09 -4.44 21.88
C ASP A 136 0.27 -5.28 20.60
N TRP A 137 1.29 -6.14 20.63
CA TRP A 137 1.58 -7.07 19.53
C TRP A 137 0.49 -8.10 19.29
N SER A 138 -0.30 -8.45 20.31
CA SER A 138 -1.37 -9.45 20.17
C SER A 138 -2.54 -8.86 19.41
N ARG A 139 -2.87 -7.60 19.68
CA ARG A 139 -3.87 -6.84 18.92
C ARG A 139 -3.46 -6.70 17.46
N LEU A 140 -2.23 -6.26 17.18
CA LEU A 140 -1.73 -6.17 15.80
C LEU A 140 -1.92 -7.48 15.03
N ARG A 141 -1.52 -8.62 15.62
CA ARG A 141 -1.69 -9.94 14.99
C ARG A 141 -3.14 -10.29 14.73
N ALA A 142 -4.02 -10.00 15.68
CA ALA A 142 -5.45 -10.25 15.54
C ALA A 142 -6.04 -9.41 14.39
N ASP A 143 -5.67 -8.13 14.32
CA ASP A 143 -6.12 -7.21 13.28
C ASP A 143 -5.63 -7.66 11.89
N LEU A 144 -4.36 -8.04 11.76
CA LEU A 144 -3.80 -8.56 10.50
C LEU A 144 -4.43 -9.91 10.08
N ALA A 145 -4.67 -10.81 11.04
CA ALA A 145 -5.33 -12.08 10.77
C ALA A 145 -6.78 -11.91 10.32
N LEU A 146 -7.51 -10.97 10.93
CA LEU A 146 -8.87 -10.62 10.53
C LEU A 146 -8.88 -10.03 9.12
N ALA A 147 -8.00 -9.07 8.84
CA ALA A 147 -7.87 -8.47 7.51
C ALA A 147 -7.60 -9.55 6.44
N LYS A 148 -6.69 -10.50 6.72
CA LYS A 148 -6.37 -11.60 5.80
C LYS A 148 -7.54 -12.55 5.58
N ALA A 149 -8.36 -12.81 6.60
CA ALA A 149 -9.52 -13.70 6.49
C ALA A 149 -10.62 -13.13 5.59
N GLU A 150 -10.69 -11.81 5.43
CA GLU A 150 -11.66 -11.14 4.55
C GLU A 150 -11.22 -11.10 3.07
N TRP A 151 -9.99 -11.49 2.76
CA TRP A 151 -9.49 -11.51 1.38
C TRP A 151 -10.04 -12.73 0.62
N PRO A 152 -10.79 -12.53 -0.47
CA PRO A 152 -11.32 -13.62 -1.29
C PRO A 152 -10.21 -14.34 -2.09
N THR A 153 -9.55 -15.32 -1.46
CA THR A 153 -8.55 -16.19 -2.09
C THR A 153 -9.16 -17.25 -3.01
N GLU A 154 -10.45 -17.54 -2.88
CA GLU A 154 -11.15 -18.61 -3.60
C GLU A 154 -11.52 -18.25 -5.05
N LEU A 155 -11.39 -16.98 -5.46
CA LEU A 155 -11.86 -16.49 -6.76
C LEU A 155 -10.90 -16.75 -7.94
N THR A 156 -9.78 -17.47 -7.75
CA THR A 156 -8.69 -17.53 -8.75
C THR A 156 -9.12 -18.10 -10.11
N SER A 157 -10.00 -19.11 -10.12
CA SER A 157 -10.48 -19.74 -11.36
C SER A 157 -11.50 -18.87 -12.12
N GLU A 158 -12.37 -18.17 -11.39
CA GLU A 158 -13.36 -17.24 -11.95
C GLU A 158 -12.69 -15.96 -12.44
N LEU A 159 -11.63 -15.52 -11.76
CA LEU A 159 -10.78 -14.39 -12.15
C LEU A 159 -10.10 -14.67 -13.51
N ALA A 160 -9.51 -15.84 -13.71
CA ALA A 160 -8.91 -16.20 -14.99
C ALA A 160 -9.94 -16.16 -16.14
N ALA A 161 -11.14 -16.70 -15.90
CA ALA A 161 -12.22 -16.65 -16.89
C ALA A 161 -12.72 -15.23 -17.17
N ASP A 162 -12.67 -14.32 -16.20
CA ASP A 162 -12.97 -12.90 -16.43
C ASP A 162 -11.88 -12.22 -17.25
N VAL A 163 -10.60 -12.45 -16.95
CA VAL A 163 -9.46 -11.88 -17.69
C VAL A 163 -9.45 -12.38 -19.15
N ASP A 164 -9.63 -13.67 -19.36
CA ASP A 164 -9.70 -14.27 -20.71
C ASP A 164 -10.82 -13.65 -21.57
N ARG A 165 -11.94 -13.24 -20.95
CA ARG A 165 -13.04 -12.57 -21.66
C ARG A 165 -12.71 -11.14 -22.06
N LEU A 166 -11.85 -10.46 -21.30
CA LEU A 166 -11.39 -9.12 -21.63
C LEU A 166 -10.41 -9.17 -22.81
N GLY A 167 -9.67 -10.28 -22.94
CA GLY A 167 -8.85 -10.57 -24.12
C GLY A 167 -7.69 -9.60 -24.33
N ASP A 168 -7.21 -9.00 -23.24
CA ASP A 168 -6.12 -8.02 -23.25
C ASP A 168 -4.95 -8.55 -22.40
N ASP A 169 -3.82 -8.78 -23.07
CA ASP A 169 -2.61 -9.31 -22.45
C ASP A 169 -2.00 -8.33 -21.43
N GLU A 170 -2.22 -7.02 -21.58
CA GLU A 170 -1.72 -5.99 -20.65
C GLU A 170 -2.47 -6.05 -19.31
N ILE A 171 -3.77 -6.30 -19.34
CA ILE A 171 -4.57 -6.52 -18.13
C ILE A 171 -4.07 -7.77 -17.39
N SER A 172 -3.72 -8.83 -18.14
CA SER A 172 -3.15 -10.03 -17.53
C SER A 172 -1.78 -9.76 -16.91
N ALA A 173 -0.90 -9.02 -17.60
CA ALA A 173 0.43 -8.69 -17.11
C ALA A 173 0.38 -7.85 -15.83
N THR A 174 -0.40 -6.77 -15.82
CA THR A 174 -0.59 -5.91 -14.64
C THR A 174 -1.23 -6.65 -13.46
N LEU A 175 -2.13 -7.60 -13.71
CA LEU A 175 -2.67 -8.47 -12.65
C LEU A 175 -1.63 -9.43 -12.06
N ASP A 176 -0.70 -9.93 -12.85
CA ASP A 176 0.39 -10.78 -12.36
C ASP A 176 1.40 -9.98 -11.53
N GLU A 177 1.70 -8.74 -11.92
CA GLU A 177 2.49 -7.80 -11.10
C GLU A 177 1.81 -7.49 -9.78
N LEU A 178 0.50 -7.22 -9.80
CA LEU A 178 -0.29 -7.04 -8.59
C LEU A 178 -0.23 -8.27 -7.68
N ARG A 179 -0.42 -9.48 -8.23
CA ARG A 179 -0.32 -10.72 -7.45
C ARG A 179 1.05 -10.90 -6.82
N PHE A 180 2.11 -10.54 -7.53
CA PHE A 180 3.47 -10.59 -7.01
C PHE A 180 3.67 -9.61 -5.84
N ALA A 181 3.26 -8.35 -6.00
CA ALA A 181 3.34 -7.35 -4.93
C ALA A 181 2.55 -7.79 -3.68
N LEU A 182 1.35 -8.34 -3.89
CA LEU A 182 0.51 -8.87 -2.82
C LEU A 182 1.15 -10.04 -2.08
N HIS A 183 1.79 -10.95 -2.81
CA HIS A 183 2.50 -12.08 -2.22
C HIS A 183 3.68 -11.61 -1.37
N LEU A 184 4.48 -10.66 -1.87
CA LEU A 184 5.58 -10.06 -1.11
C LEU A 184 5.09 -9.38 0.17
N LEU A 185 4.01 -8.59 0.08
CA LEU A 185 3.41 -7.94 1.24
C LEU A 185 2.97 -8.98 2.29
N ASP A 186 2.22 -10.00 1.87
CA ASP A 186 1.71 -11.05 2.78
C ASP A 186 2.85 -11.84 3.45
N GLU A 187 3.85 -12.23 2.67
CA GLU A 187 5.01 -12.97 3.20
C GLU A 187 5.79 -12.10 4.20
N ASN A 188 6.06 -10.85 3.86
CA ASN A 188 6.81 -9.95 4.73
C ASN A 188 6.03 -9.59 6.01
N LEU A 189 4.70 -9.42 5.93
CA LEU A 189 3.85 -9.25 7.12
C LEU A 189 3.89 -10.50 8.01
N THR A 190 3.80 -11.68 7.42
CA THR A 190 3.85 -12.96 8.15
C THR A 190 5.21 -13.17 8.81
N GLN A 191 6.32 -12.92 8.11
CA GLN A 191 7.66 -13.07 8.67
C GLN A 191 7.95 -12.09 9.83
N ARG A 192 7.35 -10.90 9.81
CA ARG A 192 7.62 -9.85 10.80
C ARG A 192 6.65 -9.84 11.97
N PHE A 193 5.39 -10.15 11.73
CA PHE A 193 4.33 -10.02 12.72
C PHE A 193 3.60 -11.32 13.04
N GLY A 194 3.70 -12.35 12.19
CA GLY A 194 3.06 -13.66 12.35
C GLY A 194 3.52 -14.47 13.55
#